data_AF-A4FVW0-F1
#
_entry.id   AF-A4FVW0-F1
#
_cell.length_a   1.000
_cell.length_b   1.000
_cell.length_c   1.000
_cell.angle_alpha   90.00
_cell.angle_beta   90.00
_cell.angle_gamma   90.00
#
_symmetry.space_group_name_H-M   'P 1'
#
loop_
_entity.id
_entity.type
_entity.pdbx_description
1 polymer ?
#
loop_
_entity_poly.entity_id
_entity_poly.type
_entity_poly.pdbx_seq_one_letter_code
_entity_poly.pdbx_strand_id
1 'polypeptide(L)'
;MADKKAPAAGWPVANGEYVVGNPESCVAVITLGSHGLDQAAIDAGAAISGPCHTENLGIEKVVANYISNPNIRFMVIAGSEVQGHITGQCIKALYENGIGDDGGIIGAKGAIPFMENVGKEPVGRLQTQVVECIDLIDVEDKGKIADAIKNCISKDPGAFEEDPMVIELEGGAAAAGDEEGGLMIEGIPTVAEPDIESIKSLNEALDYKVGLMTRDLGLASGVQTETVTGLMYGSVFAIALIAVPIALKFLMG
;
A
#
# COMPACT_ATOMS: atom_id res chain seq x y z
N MET A 1 19.60 -13.32 -27.42
CA MET A 1 19.32 -12.37 -26.32
C MET A 1 18.11 -11.57 -26.75
N ALA A 2 17.21 -11.23 -25.83
CA ALA A 2 16.04 -10.41 -26.13
C ALA A 2 16.48 -9.02 -26.59
N ASP A 3 15.75 -8.43 -27.54
CA ASP A 3 16.07 -7.08 -28.04
C ASP A 3 15.77 -6.03 -26.95
N LYS A 4 16.57 -4.96 -26.89
CA LYS A 4 16.49 -3.93 -25.84
C LYS A 4 16.55 -2.54 -26.45
N LYS A 5 15.79 -1.62 -25.86
CA LYS A 5 15.76 -0.20 -26.24
C LYS A 5 16.17 0.66 -25.07
N ALA A 6 16.75 1.82 -25.36
CA ALA A 6 16.99 2.82 -24.33
C ALA A 6 15.64 3.33 -23.78
N PRO A 7 15.45 3.38 -22.44
CA PRO A 7 14.36 4.10 -21.82
C PRO A 7 14.44 5.61 -22.14
N ALA A 8 13.39 6.36 -21.80
CA ALA A 8 13.43 7.81 -21.86
C ALA A 8 14.63 8.39 -21.06
N ALA A 9 15.15 9.53 -21.51
CA ALA A 9 16.22 10.21 -20.79
C ALA A 9 15.75 10.59 -19.38
N GLY A 10 16.54 10.21 -18.36
CA GLY A 10 16.18 10.45 -16.96
C GLY A 10 15.13 9.50 -16.39
N TRP A 11 14.83 8.38 -17.06
CA TRP A 11 13.91 7.37 -16.55
C TRP A 11 14.31 6.85 -15.15
N PRO A 12 13.38 6.69 -14.20
CA PRO A 12 11.93 6.97 -14.29
C PRO A 12 11.57 8.47 -14.33
N VAL A 13 10.63 8.85 -15.19
CA VAL A 13 10.29 10.26 -15.50
C VAL A 13 9.37 10.91 -14.48
N ALA A 14 8.53 10.14 -13.79
CA ALA A 14 7.59 10.63 -12.78
C ALA A 14 8.11 10.33 -11.38
N ASN A 15 8.28 11.39 -10.57
CA ASN A 15 8.72 11.27 -9.18
C ASN A 15 7.71 10.50 -8.31
N GLY A 16 8.23 9.62 -7.45
CA GLY A 16 7.43 8.82 -6.54
C GLY A 16 8.28 8.00 -5.58
N GLU A 17 7.62 7.12 -4.83
CA GLU A 17 8.28 6.15 -3.97
C GLU A 17 8.48 4.85 -4.74
N TYR A 18 9.73 4.53 -5.04
CA TYR A 18 10.12 3.29 -5.70
C TYR A 18 11.63 3.05 -5.55
N VAL A 19 12.04 1.81 -5.78
CA VAL A 19 13.42 1.40 -5.96
C VAL A 19 13.62 1.08 -7.44
N VAL A 20 14.70 1.61 -8.02
CA VAL A 20 15.07 1.36 -9.42
C VAL A 20 16.07 0.20 -9.46
N GLY A 21 15.80 -0.78 -10.33
CA GLY A 21 16.66 -1.92 -10.61
C GLY A 21 17.35 -1.79 -11.96
N ASN A 22 17.37 -2.87 -12.75
CA ASN A 22 17.95 -2.86 -14.09
C ASN A 22 16.95 -2.26 -15.10
N PRO A 23 17.23 -1.10 -15.73
CA PRO A 23 16.31 -0.49 -16.70
C PRO A 23 16.03 -1.34 -17.95
N GLU A 24 16.87 -2.34 -18.25
CA GLU A 24 16.66 -3.30 -19.34
C GLU A 24 15.83 -4.53 -18.93
N SER A 25 15.48 -4.68 -17.65
CA SER A 25 14.60 -5.77 -17.21
C SER A 25 13.19 -5.61 -17.77
N CYS A 26 12.54 -6.74 -18.06
CA CYS A 26 11.21 -6.76 -18.63
C CYS A 26 10.08 -6.75 -17.60
N VAL A 27 10.39 -6.71 -16.30
CA VAL A 27 9.40 -6.85 -15.23
C VAL A 27 9.38 -5.60 -14.37
N ALA A 28 8.19 -5.09 -14.09
CA ALA A 28 7.98 -4.05 -13.10
C ALA A 28 6.96 -4.52 -12.06
N VAL A 29 7.12 -4.07 -10.82
CA VAL A 29 6.39 -4.60 -9.66
C VAL A 29 5.71 -3.46 -8.91
N ILE A 30 4.47 -3.69 -8.48
CA ILE A 30 3.68 -2.78 -7.68
C ILE A 30 3.36 -3.48 -6.38
N THR A 31 3.72 -2.88 -5.25
CA THR A 31 3.65 -3.53 -3.92
C THR A 31 2.47 -3.07 -3.06
N LEU A 32 1.57 -2.26 -3.65
CA LEU A 32 0.32 -1.79 -3.05
C LEU A 32 0.52 -1.19 -1.66
N GLY A 33 -0.19 -1.71 -0.64
CA GLY A 33 -0.11 -1.25 0.75
C GLY A 33 1.00 -1.93 1.57
N SER A 34 1.77 -2.85 0.99
CA SER A 34 2.82 -3.59 1.71
C SER A 34 4.14 -2.84 1.73
N HIS A 35 4.91 -3.06 2.80
CA HIS A 35 6.25 -2.51 2.94
C HIS A 35 7.33 -3.58 2.87
N GLY A 36 8.54 -3.20 2.42
CA GLY A 36 9.73 -4.07 2.46
C GLY A 36 9.74 -5.19 1.41
N LEU A 37 8.88 -5.08 0.39
CA LEU A 37 8.86 -5.98 -0.78
C LEU A 37 9.72 -5.44 -1.93
N ASP A 38 9.91 -4.12 -2.03
CA ASP A 38 10.50 -3.49 -3.22
C ASP A 38 11.94 -3.91 -3.46
N GLN A 39 12.79 -3.84 -2.44
CA GLN A 39 14.18 -4.28 -2.57
C GLN A 39 14.27 -5.76 -2.95
N ALA A 40 13.40 -6.61 -2.40
CA ALA A 40 13.38 -8.03 -2.73
C ALA A 40 12.96 -8.28 -4.19
N ALA A 41 12.04 -7.48 -4.74
CA ALA A 41 11.66 -7.53 -6.14
C ALA A 41 12.81 -7.08 -7.06
N ILE A 42 13.54 -6.03 -6.68
CA ILE A 42 14.74 -5.59 -7.40
C ILE A 42 15.84 -6.65 -7.36
N ASP A 43 16.10 -7.25 -6.20
CA ASP A 43 17.09 -8.33 -6.04
C ASP A 43 16.71 -9.57 -6.87
N ALA A 44 15.41 -9.79 -7.13
CA ALA A 44 14.90 -10.83 -8.02
C ALA A 44 15.01 -10.49 -9.52
N GLY A 45 15.34 -9.24 -9.85
CA GLY A 45 15.64 -8.79 -11.21
C GLY A 45 14.61 -7.85 -11.84
N ALA A 46 13.70 -7.23 -11.07
CA ALA A 46 12.77 -6.23 -11.60
C ALA A 46 13.47 -4.94 -12.06
N ALA A 47 12.86 -4.21 -13.00
CA ALA A 47 13.31 -2.92 -13.48
C ALA A 47 13.00 -1.79 -12.49
N ILE A 48 11.84 -1.86 -11.87
CA ILE A 48 11.34 -0.88 -10.90
C ILE A 48 10.33 -1.60 -9.98
N SER A 49 10.35 -1.25 -8.70
CA SER A 49 9.34 -1.69 -7.73
C SER A 49 9.00 -0.56 -6.77
N GLY A 50 7.72 -0.38 -6.47
CA GLY A 50 7.29 0.60 -5.47
C GLY A 50 5.83 0.41 -5.02
N PRO A 51 5.46 1.02 -3.89
CA PRO A 51 4.07 1.03 -3.43
C PRO A 51 3.20 1.88 -4.36
N CYS A 52 1.91 1.55 -4.42
CA CYS A 52 0.90 2.36 -5.09
C CYS A 52 -0.37 2.37 -4.24
N HIS A 53 -0.62 3.51 -3.59
CA HIS A 53 -1.69 3.63 -2.62
C HIS A 53 -3.00 4.10 -3.22
N THR A 54 -2.99 5.05 -4.16
CA THR A 54 -4.21 5.65 -4.71
C THR A 54 -4.55 5.11 -6.10
N GLU A 55 -5.83 4.96 -6.35
CA GLU A 55 -6.47 4.45 -7.57
C GLU A 55 -6.58 5.47 -8.72
N ASN A 56 -5.87 6.59 -8.59
CA ASN A 56 -5.84 7.73 -9.51
C ASN A 56 -4.38 8.18 -9.77
N LEU A 57 -3.91 9.26 -9.14
CA LEU A 57 -2.56 9.83 -9.29
C LEU A 57 -1.44 8.80 -9.08
N GLY A 58 -1.60 7.85 -8.16
CA GLY A 58 -0.66 6.74 -7.98
C GLY A 58 -0.55 5.89 -9.24
N ILE A 59 -1.69 5.47 -9.81
CA ILE A 59 -1.76 4.73 -11.06
C ILE A 59 -1.20 5.57 -12.22
N GLU A 60 -1.50 6.87 -12.29
CA GLU A 60 -0.98 7.76 -13.35
C GLU A 60 0.55 7.76 -13.40
N LYS A 61 1.20 7.84 -12.24
CA LYS A 61 2.66 7.76 -12.13
C LYS A 61 3.21 6.40 -12.54
N VAL A 62 2.52 5.31 -12.20
CA VAL A 62 2.86 3.96 -12.67
C VAL A 62 2.81 3.91 -14.18
N VAL A 63 1.72 4.37 -14.80
CA VAL A 63 1.56 4.37 -16.26
C VAL A 63 2.68 5.18 -16.91
N ALA A 64 2.90 6.42 -16.46
CA ALA A 64 3.94 7.32 -17.00
C ALA A 64 5.34 6.68 -16.95
N ASN A 65 5.70 6.05 -15.83
CA ASN A 65 6.99 5.41 -15.67
C ASN A 65 7.11 4.11 -16.47
N TYR A 66 6.02 3.39 -16.73
CA TYR A 66 6.10 2.12 -17.47
C TYR A 66 6.20 2.36 -18.98
N ILE A 67 5.36 3.24 -19.55
CA ILE A 67 5.35 3.50 -20.99
C ILE A 67 6.57 4.29 -21.49
N SER A 68 7.28 4.97 -20.57
CA SER A 68 8.57 5.63 -20.83
C SER A 68 9.77 4.67 -20.79
N ASN A 69 9.55 3.37 -20.59
CA ASN A 69 10.56 2.32 -20.75
C ASN A 69 10.02 1.13 -21.55
N PRO A 70 10.33 1.06 -22.87
CA PRO A 70 9.86 -0.01 -23.75
C PRO A 70 10.30 -1.42 -23.34
N ASN A 71 11.33 -1.56 -22.48
CA ASN A 71 11.77 -2.86 -22.02
C ASN A 71 10.77 -3.51 -21.06
N ILE A 72 9.94 -2.74 -20.35
CA ILE A 72 8.97 -3.28 -19.38
C ILE A 72 7.81 -3.90 -20.15
N ARG A 73 7.69 -5.23 -20.04
CA ARG A 73 6.68 -6.06 -20.71
C ARG A 73 5.74 -6.79 -19.75
N PHE A 74 6.12 -6.92 -18.49
CA PHE A 74 5.35 -7.62 -17.47
C PHE A 74 5.10 -6.70 -16.28
N MET A 75 3.87 -6.70 -15.79
CA MET A 75 3.47 -5.98 -14.58
C MET A 75 3.05 -6.98 -13.52
N VAL A 76 3.71 -6.98 -12.37
CA VAL A 76 3.34 -7.80 -11.22
C VAL A 76 2.68 -6.92 -10.19
N ILE A 77 1.44 -7.24 -9.81
CA ILE A 77 0.72 -6.55 -8.74
C ILE A 77 0.76 -7.47 -7.52
N ALA A 78 1.45 -7.06 -6.46
CA ALA A 78 1.66 -7.85 -5.26
C ALA A 78 1.46 -7.01 -3.99
N GLY A 79 1.45 -7.66 -2.83
CA GLY A 79 1.22 -7.02 -1.54
C GLY A 79 -0.27 -6.88 -1.19
N SER A 80 -0.50 -6.45 0.05
CA SER A 80 -1.81 -6.23 0.65
C SER A 80 -2.59 -5.16 -0.12
N GLU A 81 -3.83 -5.47 -0.48
CA GLU A 81 -4.72 -4.53 -1.16
C GLU A 81 -5.01 -3.30 -0.28
N VAL A 82 -5.14 -2.14 -0.92
CA VAL A 82 -5.39 -0.87 -0.24
C VAL A 82 -6.88 -0.74 0.08
N GLN A 83 -7.24 -0.80 1.36
CA GLN A 83 -8.64 -0.70 1.78
C GLN A 83 -9.27 0.65 1.35
N GLY A 84 -10.50 0.60 0.83
CA GLY A 84 -11.20 1.76 0.28
C GLY A 84 -10.79 2.12 -1.14
N HIS A 85 -9.49 2.27 -1.40
CA HIS A 85 -8.96 2.61 -2.73
C HIS A 85 -9.04 1.43 -3.71
N ILE A 86 -8.84 0.20 -3.22
CA ILE A 86 -8.84 -1.05 -3.99
C ILE A 86 -7.93 -0.94 -5.22
N THR A 87 -6.73 -0.38 -5.00
CA THR A 87 -5.82 0.09 -6.03
C THR A 87 -5.32 -1.03 -6.94
N GLY A 88 -5.01 -2.21 -6.39
CA GLY A 88 -4.59 -3.38 -7.17
C GLY A 88 -5.66 -3.81 -8.17
N GLN A 89 -6.92 -3.92 -7.73
CA GLN A 89 -8.03 -4.22 -8.62
C GLN A 89 -8.26 -3.12 -9.66
N CYS A 90 -8.09 -1.85 -9.30
CA CYS A 90 -8.22 -0.73 -10.24
C CYS A 90 -7.15 -0.79 -11.34
N ILE A 91 -5.89 -1.08 -11.00
CA ILE A 91 -4.80 -1.25 -11.98
C ILE A 91 -5.10 -2.42 -12.93
N LYS A 92 -5.60 -3.53 -12.39
CA LYS A 92 -6.00 -4.68 -13.21
C LYS A 92 -7.15 -4.33 -14.16
N ALA A 93 -8.16 -3.61 -13.68
CA ALA A 93 -9.26 -3.13 -14.51
C ALA A 93 -8.80 -2.15 -15.60
N LEU A 94 -7.85 -1.27 -15.28
CA LEU A 94 -7.22 -0.37 -16.27
C LEU A 94 -6.52 -1.17 -17.38
N TYR A 95 -5.74 -2.19 -17.00
CA TYR A 95 -5.06 -3.05 -17.96
C TYR A 95 -6.05 -3.83 -18.84
N GLU A 96 -7.13 -4.38 -18.28
CA GLU A 96 -8.08 -5.20 -19.02
C GLU A 96 -9.06 -4.38 -19.88
N ASN A 97 -9.54 -3.25 -19.36
CA ASN A 97 -10.69 -2.53 -19.92
C ASN A 97 -10.39 -1.10 -20.37
N GLY A 98 -9.25 -0.52 -19.97
CA GLY A 98 -8.90 0.86 -20.25
C GLY A 98 -9.76 1.89 -19.50
N ILE A 99 -9.88 3.09 -20.06
CA ILE A 99 -10.64 4.20 -19.48
C ILE A 99 -11.80 4.67 -20.38
N GLY A 100 -12.85 5.21 -19.75
CA GLY A 100 -14.01 5.83 -20.39
C GLY A 100 -13.70 7.19 -21.03
N ASP A 101 -14.70 7.80 -21.66
CA ASP A 101 -14.60 9.18 -22.19
C ASP A 101 -14.49 10.23 -21.07
N ASP A 102 -14.93 9.88 -19.86
CA ASP A 102 -14.88 10.69 -18.65
C ASP A 102 -13.58 10.51 -17.84
N GLY A 103 -12.63 9.71 -18.34
CA GLY A 103 -11.38 9.38 -17.64
C GLY A 103 -11.53 8.30 -16.55
N GLY A 104 -12.74 7.77 -16.34
CA GLY A 104 -12.99 6.72 -15.35
C GLY A 104 -12.44 5.36 -15.80
N ILE A 105 -11.79 4.63 -14.88
CA ILE A 105 -11.30 3.28 -15.15
C ILE A 105 -12.47 2.30 -15.26
N ILE A 106 -12.62 1.64 -16.40
CA ILE A 106 -13.79 0.81 -16.70
C ILE A 106 -13.73 -0.47 -15.84
N GLY A 107 -14.73 -0.67 -14.98
CA GLY A 107 -14.83 -1.85 -14.11
C GLY A 107 -13.97 -1.78 -12.83
N ALA A 108 -13.40 -0.63 -12.53
CA ALA A 108 -12.74 -0.38 -11.25
C ALA A 108 -13.74 -0.31 -10.10
N LYS A 109 -13.33 -0.81 -8.93
CA LYS A 109 -14.14 -0.84 -7.69
C LYS A 109 -13.64 0.15 -6.63
N GLY A 110 -12.56 0.87 -6.92
CA GLY A 110 -12.03 1.92 -6.05
C GLY A 110 -13.02 3.06 -5.86
N ALA A 111 -12.75 3.91 -4.87
CA ALA A 111 -13.65 4.99 -4.51
C ALA A 111 -13.67 6.11 -5.57
N ILE A 112 -12.51 6.49 -6.11
CA ILE A 112 -12.33 7.58 -7.07
C ILE A 112 -11.37 7.16 -8.21
N PRO A 113 -11.72 6.14 -9.03
CA PRO A 113 -10.82 5.59 -10.04
C PRO A 113 -10.86 6.39 -11.35
N PHE A 114 -10.41 7.65 -11.30
CA PHE A 114 -10.37 8.56 -12.44
C PHE A 114 -8.93 8.96 -12.78
N MET A 115 -8.63 8.97 -14.07
CA MET A 115 -7.36 9.42 -14.64
C MET A 115 -7.59 10.82 -15.23
N GLU A 116 -7.04 11.85 -14.60
CA GLU A 116 -7.19 13.25 -15.00
C GLU A 116 -6.03 13.71 -15.91
N ASN A 117 -4.83 13.19 -15.66
CA ASN A 117 -3.61 13.57 -16.36
C ASN A 117 -3.20 12.55 -17.43
N VAL A 118 -3.83 11.38 -17.46
CA VAL A 118 -3.46 10.28 -18.36
C VAL A 118 -4.65 9.89 -19.24
N GLY A 119 -4.57 10.26 -20.51
CA GLY A 119 -5.61 9.98 -21.50
C GLY A 119 -5.60 8.56 -22.08
N LYS A 120 -6.50 8.34 -23.04
CA LYS A 120 -6.71 7.02 -23.69
C LYS A 120 -5.49 6.51 -24.44
N GLU A 121 -4.70 7.38 -25.05
CA GLU A 121 -3.51 7.00 -25.80
C GLU A 121 -2.43 6.39 -24.87
N PRO A 122 -1.99 7.05 -23.78
CA PRO A 122 -1.07 6.45 -22.82
C PRO A 122 -1.58 5.13 -22.20
N VAL A 123 -2.88 5.05 -21.89
CA VAL A 123 -3.48 3.81 -21.37
C VAL A 123 -3.43 2.70 -22.43
N GLY A 124 -3.81 2.99 -23.67
CA GLY A 124 -3.71 2.03 -24.77
C GLY A 124 -2.27 1.59 -25.04
N ARG A 125 -1.30 2.50 -24.89
CA ARG A 125 0.13 2.17 -24.94
C ARG A 125 0.52 1.21 -23.82
N LEU A 126 0.07 1.42 -22.59
CA LEU A 126 0.31 0.47 -21.49
C LEU A 126 -0.26 -0.91 -21.80
N GLN A 127 -1.53 -0.96 -22.24
CA GLN A 127 -2.24 -2.21 -22.53
C GLN A 127 -1.60 -3.03 -23.65
N THR A 128 -0.94 -2.37 -24.61
CA THR A 128 -0.26 -3.04 -25.73
C THR A 128 1.20 -3.36 -25.41
N GLN A 129 1.86 -2.53 -24.61
CA GLN A 129 3.25 -2.74 -24.20
C GLN A 129 3.39 -3.88 -23.18
N VAL A 130 2.52 -3.90 -22.16
CA VAL A 130 2.48 -4.95 -21.15
C VAL A 130 1.79 -6.17 -21.74
N VAL A 131 2.51 -7.29 -21.87
CA VAL A 131 1.99 -8.52 -22.47
C VAL A 131 1.22 -9.39 -21.47
N GLU A 132 1.52 -9.24 -20.19
CA GLU A 132 0.87 -10.00 -19.11
C GLU A 132 0.91 -9.21 -17.80
N CYS A 133 -0.25 -9.14 -17.14
CA CYS A 133 -0.43 -8.63 -15.79
C CYS A 133 -0.54 -9.81 -14.82
N ILE A 134 0.43 -9.96 -13.92
CA ILE A 134 0.51 -11.05 -12.95
C ILE A 134 -0.17 -10.59 -11.67
N ASP A 135 -1.29 -11.23 -11.36
CA ASP A 135 -2.10 -10.97 -10.17
C ASP A 135 -1.59 -11.78 -8.98
N LEU A 136 -0.93 -11.09 -8.06
CA LEU A 136 -0.49 -11.57 -6.75
C LEU A 136 -1.01 -10.63 -5.64
N ILE A 137 -2.18 -10.02 -5.85
CA ILE A 137 -2.83 -9.18 -4.84
C ILE A 137 -3.05 -10.00 -3.55
N ASP A 138 -2.81 -9.38 -2.40
CA ASP A 138 -2.78 -9.98 -1.06
C ASP A 138 -1.70 -11.06 -0.84
N VAL A 139 -0.68 -11.12 -1.70
CA VAL A 139 0.51 -11.97 -1.51
C VAL A 139 1.72 -11.13 -1.10
N GLU A 140 2.21 -11.38 0.12
CA GLU A 140 3.42 -10.73 0.67
C GLU A 140 4.64 -11.68 0.73
N ASP A 141 4.48 -12.92 0.26
CA ASP A 141 5.56 -13.90 0.23
C ASP A 141 6.61 -13.53 -0.83
N LYS A 142 7.78 -13.07 -0.34
CA LYS A 142 8.91 -12.66 -1.19
C LYS A 142 9.39 -13.77 -2.13
N GLY A 143 9.31 -15.03 -1.72
CA GLY A 143 9.71 -16.16 -2.55
C GLY A 143 8.78 -16.32 -3.75
N LYS A 144 7.46 -16.30 -3.53
CA LYS A 144 6.47 -16.36 -4.60
C LYS A 144 6.59 -15.19 -5.58
N ILE A 145 6.79 -13.98 -5.06
CA ILE A 145 6.98 -12.78 -5.89
C ILE A 145 8.26 -12.92 -6.72
N ALA A 146 9.37 -13.35 -6.12
CA ALA A 146 10.63 -13.57 -6.82
C ALA A 146 10.53 -14.65 -7.91
N ASP A 147 9.79 -15.74 -7.65
CA ASP A 147 9.57 -16.80 -8.63
C ASP A 147 8.73 -16.31 -9.82
N ALA A 148 7.71 -15.49 -9.57
CA ALA A 148 6.91 -14.85 -10.61
C ALA A 148 7.77 -13.92 -11.48
N ILE A 149 8.63 -13.08 -10.86
CA ILE A 149 9.57 -12.20 -11.57
C ILE A 149 10.51 -13.02 -12.46
N LYS A 150 11.15 -14.06 -11.91
CA LYS A 150 12.07 -14.93 -12.67
C LYS A 150 11.37 -15.64 -13.83
N ASN A 151 10.13 -16.11 -13.62
CA ASN A 151 9.34 -16.72 -14.68
C ASN A 151 9.06 -15.72 -15.81
N CYS A 152 8.72 -14.47 -15.49
CA CYS A 152 8.53 -13.41 -16.50
C CYS A 152 9.83 -13.12 -17.27
N ILE A 153 10.97 -12.99 -16.56
CA ILE A 153 12.29 -12.77 -17.18
C ILE A 153 12.66 -13.93 -18.13
N SER A 154 12.32 -15.17 -17.78
CA SER A 154 12.57 -16.32 -18.65
C SER A 154 11.77 -16.30 -19.97
N LYS A 155 10.70 -15.49 -20.03
CA LYS A 155 9.79 -15.32 -21.17
C LYS A 155 9.93 -13.94 -21.82
N ASP A 156 11.01 -13.22 -21.55
CA ASP A 156 11.25 -11.86 -22.06
C ASP A 156 11.09 -11.80 -23.60
N PRO A 157 10.04 -11.12 -24.11
CA PRO A 157 9.79 -11.02 -25.55
C PRO A 157 10.66 -9.95 -26.22
N GLY A 158 11.50 -9.25 -25.46
CA GLY A 158 12.25 -8.07 -25.93
C GLY A 158 11.49 -6.77 -25.71
N ALA A 159 12.10 -5.66 -26.09
CA ALA A 159 11.49 -4.34 -26.00
C ALA A 159 10.25 -4.22 -26.88
N PHE A 160 9.32 -3.35 -26.48
CA PHE A 160 8.20 -2.95 -27.32
C PHE A 160 8.70 -2.20 -28.57
N GLU A 161 7.99 -2.37 -29.69
CA GLU A 161 8.47 -1.95 -31.01
C GLU A 161 8.53 -0.42 -31.17
N GLU A 162 7.75 0.32 -30.40
CA GLU A 162 7.73 1.78 -30.42
C GLU A 162 8.76 2.39 -29.43
N ASP A 163 9.04 3.67 -29.59
CA ASP A 163 9.98 4.40 -28.73
C ASP A 163 9.35 4.76 -27.36
N PRO A 164 10.16 5.17 -26.36
CA PRO A 164 9.64 5.61 -25.07
C PRO A 164 8.58 6.71 -25.21
N MET A 165 7.42 6.53 -24.58
CA MET A 165 6.38 7.55 -24.50
C MET A 165 6.53 8.32 -23.20
N VAL A 166 6.68 9.64 -23.27
CA VAL A 166 6.75 10.52 -22.09
C VAL A 166 5.51 11.38 -22.05
N ILE A 167 4.85 11.42 -20.89
CA ILE A 167 3.67 12.25 -20.65
C ILE A 167 4.00 13.24 -19.53
N GLU A 168 3.49 14.46 -19.66
CA GLU A 168 3.58 15.48 -18.61
C GLU A 168 2.41 15.27 -17.64
N LEU A 169 2.72 14.95 -16.38
CA LEU A 169 1.73 14.92 -15.31
C LEU A 169 1.69 16.31 -14.67
N GLU A 170 0.55 17.00 -14.73
CA GLU A 170 0.40 18.28 -14.03
C GLU A 170 0.56 18.06 -12.51
N GLY A 171 1.42 18.86 -11.88
CA GLY A 171 1.78 18.72 -10.46
C GLY A 171 3.15 18.05 -10.18
N GLY A 172 3.88 17.62 -11.21
CA GLY A 172 5.22 17.03 -11.06
C GLY A 172 6.40 18.02 -10.93
N ALA A 173 6.17 19.32 -11.15
CA ALA A 173 7.21 20.35 -11.15
C ALA A 173 6.85 21.53 -10.23
N ALA A 174 6.74 21.27 -8.93
CA ALA A 174 6.69 22.34 -7.92
C ALA A 174 7.33 21.87 -6.60
N ALA A 175 8.65 21.72 -6.61
CA ALA A 175 9.44 21.64 -5.39
C ALA A 175 10.77 22.39 -5.57
N ALA A 176 10.67 23.66 -5.96
CA ALA A 176 11.65 24.72 -5.68
C ALA A 176 11.12 26.05 -6.24
N GLY A 177 10.41 26.80 -5.40
CA GLY A 177 9.96 28.14 -5.73
C GLY A 177 8.78 28.54 -4.86
N ASP A 178 9.05 29.34 -3.83
CA ASP A 178 8.04 30.19 -3.20
C ASP A 178 7.31 30.97 -4.29
N GLU A 179 5.98 30.85 -4.35
CA GLU A 179 5.09 31.96 -4.74
C GLU A 179 3.64 31.63 -4.37
N GLU A 180 3.11 32.41 -3.42
CA GLU A 180 1.68 32.58 -3.19
C GLU A 180 1.01 33.02 -4.50
N GLY A 181 0.19 32.15 -5.09
CA GLY A 181 -0.54 32.47 -6.30
C GLY A 181 -1.67 31.47 -6.55
N GLY A 182 -2.74 31.58 -5.77
CA GLY A 182 -3.96 30.80 -6.02
C GLY A 182 -4.53 31.11 -7.41
N LEU A 183 -4.56 30.11 -8.29
CA LEU A 183 -5.21 30.20 -9.59
C LEU A 183 -6.72 30.03 -9.41
N MET A 184 -7.48 31.05 -9.77
CA MET A 184 -8.94 31.01 -9.83
C MET A 184 -9.36 30.55 -11.23
N ILE A 185 -9.98 29.37 -11.35
CA ILE A 185 -10.61 28.89 -12.58
C ILE A 185 -12.13 29.08 -12.46
N GLU A 186 -12.73 29.79 -13.41
CA GLU A 186 -14.18 30.01 -13.50
C GLU A 186 -14.92 28.69 -13.79
N GLY A 187 -15.84 28.29 -12.91
CA GLY A 187 -16.88 27.29 -13.22
C GLY A 187 -16.82 25.94 -12.49
N ILE A 188 -15.83 25.70 -11.62
CA ILE A 188 -15.81 24.51 -10.74
C ILE A 188 -16.23 24.96 -9.33
N PRO A 189 -17.21 24.31 -8.66
CA PRO A 189 -17.47 24.61 -7.26
C PRO A 189 -16.19 24.33 -6.46
N THR A 190 -15.64 25.39 -5.89
CA THR A 190 -14.54 25.38 -4.93
C THR A 190 -14.86 24.40 -3.82
N VAL A 191 -14.03 23.36 -3.69
CA VAL A 191 -13.93 22.49 -2.50
C VAL A 191 -15.29 21.91 -2.09
N ALA A 192 -15.58 20.66 -2.50
CA ALA A 192 -16.54 19.89 -1.73
C ALA A 192 -16.07 19.94 -0.26
N GLU A 193 -16.82 20.61 0.61
CA GLU A 193 -16.46 20.71 2.02
C GLU A 193 -16.21 19.29 2.51
N PRO A 194 -15.01 18.97 3.03
CA PRO A 194 -14.75 17.64 3.54
C PRO A 194 -15.84 17.33 4.56
N ASP A 195 -16.50 16.19 4.44
CA ASP A 195 -17.56 15.77 5.34
C ASP A 195 -16.99 15.52 6.75
N ILE A 196 -16.85 16.61 7.51
CA ILE A 196 -16.38 16.61 8.90
C ILE A 196 -17.35 15.84 9.79
N GLU A 197 -18.62 15.70 9.39
CA GLU A 197 -19.64 15.01 10.18
C GLU A 197 -19.35 13.52 10.27
N SER A 198 -18.97 12.87 9.16
CA SER A 198 -18.56 11.47 9.17
C SER A 198 -17.31 11.23 10.04
N ILE A 199 -16.27 12.06 9.91
CA ILE A 199 -15.03 11.96 10.70
C ILE A 199 -15.32 12.17 12.20
N LYS A 200 -16.19 13.13 12.53
CA LYS A 200 -16.59 13.39 13.91
C LYS A 200 -17.35 12.20 14.51
N SER A 201 -18.28 11.63 13.74
CA SER A 201 -19.03 10.43 14.17
C SER A 201 -18.12 9.22 14.43
N LEU A 202 -17.06 9.05 13.62
CA LEU A 202 -16.06 8.01 13.81
C LEU A 202 -15.21 8.24 15.06
N ASN A 203 -14.76 9.48 15.30
CA ASN A 203 -14.02 9.82 16.52
C ASN A 203 -14.87 9.60 17.78
N GLU A 204 -16.15 9.99 17.76
CA GLU A 204 -17.08 9.73 18.88
C GLU A 204 -17.27 8.23 19.12
N ALA A 205 -17.38 7.42 18.06
CA ALA A 205 -17.48 5.97 18.18
C ALA A 205 -16.18 5.33 18.71
N LEU A 206 -15.02 5.86 18.32
CA LEU A 206 -13.71 5.41 18.79
C LEU A 206 -13.53 5.73 20.28
N ASP A 207 -13.83 6.96 20.69
CA ASP A 207 -13.79 7.40 22.09
C ASP A 207 -14.71 6.54 22.97
N TYR A 208 -15.91 6.22 22.47
CA TYR A 208 -16.83 5.32 23.15
C TYR A 208 -16.24 3.91 23.35
N LYS A 209 -15.66 3.30 22.31
CA LYS A 209 -15.03 1.97 22.39
C LYS A 209 -13.81 1.97 23.32
N VAL A 210 -12.97 3.01 23.26
CA VAL A 210 -11.81 3.17 24.15
C VAL A 210 -12.27 3.31 25.60
N GLY A 211 -13.35 4.06 25.84
CA GLY A 211 -13.97 4.17 27.15
C GLY A 211 -14.47 2.82 27.70
N LEU A 212 -15.14 2.02 26.87
CA LEU A 212 -15.59 0.67 27.25
C LEU A 212 -14.39 -0.23 27.59
N MET A 213 -13.36 -0.27 26.75
CA MET A 213 -12.16 -1.07 27.01
C MET A 213 -11.44 -0.63 28.29
N THR A 214 -11.31 0.68 28.53
CA THR A 214 -10.66 1.20 29.74
C THR A 214 -11.44 0.80 30.99
N ARG A 215 -12.78 0.86 30.94
CA ARG A 215 -13.65 0.41 32.02
C ARG A 215 -13.51 -1.09 32.26
N ASP A 216 -13.54 -1.90 31.21
CA ASP A 216 -13.44 -3.36 31.33
C ASP A 216 -12.06 -3.78 31.85
N LEU A 217 -10.98 -3.12 31.42
CA LEU A 217 -9.63 -3.31 31.93
C LEU A 217 -9.52 -2.87 33.41
N GLY A 218 -10.14 -1.75 33.77
CA GLY A 218 -10.21 -1.26 35.15
C GLY A 218 -10.94 -2.22 36.08
N LEU A 219 -12.09 -2.76 35.66
CA LEU A 219 -12.85 -3.75 36.42
C LEU A 219 -12.08 -5.08 36.53
N ALA A 220 -11.47 -5.55 35.44
CA ALA A 220 -10.69 -6.78 35.43
C ALA A 220 -9.45 -6.67 36.33
N SER A 221 -8.71 -5.55 36.26
CA SER A 221 -7.52 -5.31 37.08
C SER A 221 -7.85 -5.13 38.57
N GLY A 222 -8.96 -4.46 38.90
CA GLY A 222 -9.44 -4.33 40.28
C GLY A 222 -9.79 -5.67 40.91
N VAL A 223 -10.60 -6.49 40.22
CA VAL A 223 -11.00 -7.81 40.73
C VAL A 223 -9.82 -8.76 40.86
N GLN A 224 -8.89 -8.76 39.90
CA GLN A 224 -7.68 -9.61 39.96
C GLN A 224 -6.77 -9.21 41.13
N THR A 225 -6.51 -7.91 41.30
CA THR A 225 -5.55 -7.42 42.31
C THR A 225 -6.06 -7.64 43.73
N GLU A 226 -7.34 -7.36 44.00
CA GLU A 226 -7.93 -7.54 45.33
C GLU A 226 -8.06 -9.03 45.71
N THR A 227 -8.42 -9.89 44.75
CA THR A 227 -8.58 -11.33 44.99
C THR A 227 -7.23 -11.99 45.31
N VAL A 228 -6.18 -11.68 44.52
CA VAL A 228 -4.83 -12.24 44.75
C VAL A 228 -4.26 -11.76 46.08
N THR A 229 -4.44 -10.48 46.39
CA THR A 229 -3.94 -9.89 47.65
C THR A 229 -4.66 -10.49 48.87
N GLY A 230 -5.98 -10.66 48.80
CA GLY A 230 -6.77 -11.30 49.86
C GLY A 230 -6.37 -12.76 50.09
N LEU A 231 -6.13 -13.51 49.01
CA LEU A 231 -5.69 -14.91 49.10
C LEU A 231 -4.29 -15.03 49.73
N MET A 232 -3.38 -14.12 49.39
CA MET A 232 -2.03 -14.07 49.97
C MET A 232 -2.07 -13.81 51.48
N TYR A 233 -2.78 -12.77 51.93
CA TYR A 233 -2.91 -12.46 53.36
C TYR A 233 -3.63 -13.57 54.13
N GLY A 234 -4.70 -14.12 53.56
CA GLY A 234 -5.44 -15.23 54.16
C GLY A 234 -4.57 -16.47 54.35
N SER A 235 -3.74 -16.81 53.36
CA SER A 235 -2.83 -17.96 53.42
C SER A 235 -1.76 -17.79 54.51
N VAL A 236 -1.14 -16.61 54.60
CA VAL A 236 -0.14 -16.32 55.63
C VAL A 236 -0.76 -16.38 57.03
N PHE A 237 -1.96 -15.81 57.20
CA PHE A 237 -2.67 -15.82 58.47
C PHE A 237 -3.05 -17.24 58.91
N ALA A 238 -3.53 -18.09 57.99
CA ALA A 238 -3.85 -19.49 58.27
C ALA A 238 -2.60 -20.29 58.71
N ILE A 239 -1.47 -20.07 58.04
CA ILE A 239 -0.19 -20.70 58.42
C ILE A 239 0.22 -20.25 59.83
N ALA A 240 0.14 -18.96 60.14
CA ALA A 240 0.49 -18.43 61.46
C ALA A 240 -0.37 -19.04 62.57
N LEU A 241 -1.68 -19.16 62.36
CA LEU A 241 -2.62 -19.76 63.32
C LEU A 241 -2.32 -21.23 63.63
N ILE A 242 -1.76 -21.98 62.67
CA ILE A 242 -1.43 -23.41 62.86
C ILE A 242 0.00 -23.58 63.38
N ALA A 243 0.96 -22.83 62.83
CA ALA A 243 2.38 -22.99 63.14
C ALA A 243 2.73 -22.50 64.55
N VAL A 244 2.12 -21.39 65.01
CA VAL A 244 2.43 -20.81 66.33
C VAL A 244 2.05 -21.76 67.48
N PRO A 245 0.84 -22.36 67.52
CA PRO A 245 0.50 -23.34 68.56
C PRO A 245 1.38 -24.59 68.52
N ILE A 246 1.77 -25.07 67.34
CA ILE A 246 2.65 -26.24 67.20
C ILE A 246 4.04 -25.93 67.74
N ALA A 247 4.60 -24.77 67.39
CA ALA A 247 5.90 -24.32 67.88
C ALA A 247 5.90 -24.13 69.41
N LEU A 248 4.84 -23.52 69.97
CA LEU A 248 4.66 -23.37 71.41
C LEU A 248 4.57 -24.73 72.12
N LYS A 249 3.87 -25.71 71.52
CA LYS A 249 3.76 -27.07 72.07
C LYS A 249 5.12 -27.79 72.09
N PHE A 250 5.98 -27.56 71.11
CA PHE A 250 7.34 -28.11 71.07
C PHE A 250 8.32 -27.39 72.02
N LEU A 251 8.10 -26.11 72.31
CA LEU A 251 8.95 -25.32 73.22
C LEU A 251 8.57 -25.50 74.70
N MET A 252 7.32 -25.85 75.00
CA MET A 252 6.81 -26.05 76.37
C MET A 252 6.70 -27.52 76.79
N GLY A 253 7.05 -28.46 75.89
CA GLY A 253 7.01 -29.91 76.09
C GLY A 253 8.38 -30.52 76.30
#